data_AF-A0A3R8RZU9-F1
#
_entry.id   AF-A0A3R8RZU9-F1
#
_cell.length_a   1.000
_cell.length_b   1.000
_cell.length_c   1.000
_cell.angle_alpha   90.00
_cell.angle_beta   90.00
_cell.angle_gamma   90.00
#
_symmetry.space_group_name_H-M   'P 1'
#
loop_
_entity.id
_entity.type
_entity.pdbx_description
1 polymer ?
#
loop_
_entity_poly.entity_id
_entity_poly.type
_entity_poly.pdbx_seq_one_letter_code
_entity_poly.pdbx_strand_id
1 'polypeptide(L)'
;MSDHLSALEPTLDDAAQGRLSMQELASQWRDAAKQHQPSLPPRYLDVLDRVLSQLESSALFTEESCSFSQADMLGALRDWLHKARALGAH
;
A
#
# COMPACT_ATOMS: atom_id res chain seq x y z
N MET A 1 -18.03 -10.36 5.24
CA MET A 1 -17.20 -9.52 4.37
C MET A 1 -16.28 -8.75 5.28
N SER A 2 -15.05 -9.23 5.44
CA SER A 2 -14.08 -8.58 6.33
C SER A 2 -13.31 -7.53 5.54
N ASP A 3 -13.64 -6.27 5.79
CA ASP A 3 -13.04 -5.14 5.08
C ASP A 3 -11.75 -4.67 5.77
N HIS A 4 -10.70 -5.48 5.67
CA HIS A 4 -9.37 -5.14 6.20
C HIS A 4 -8.71 -3.97 5.45
N LEU A 5 -9.15 -3.68 4.23
CA LEU A 5 -8.57 -2.66 3.37
C LEU A 5 -8.86 -1.23 3.88
N SER A 6 -10.03 -0.97 4.46
CA SER A 6 -10.34 0.36 5.02
C SER A 6 -9.39 0.82 6.13
N ALA A 7 -8.79 -0.12 6.86
CA ALA A 7 -7.81 0.19 7.90
C ALA A 7 -6.45 0.64 7.34
N LEU A 8 -6.19 0.47 6.04
CA LEU A 8 -4.94 0.83 5.39
C LEU A 8 -4.86 2.32 5.02
N GLU A 9 -6.00 2.98 4.82
CA GLU A 9 -6.07 4.39 4.46
C GLU A 9 -5.31 5.31 5.45
N PRO A 10 -5.49 5.20 6.79
CA PRO A 10 -4.72 6.01 7.74
C PRO A 10 -3.22 5.68 7.74
N THR A 11 -2.82 4.46 7.36
CA THR A 11 -1.39 4.09 7.31
C THR A 11 -0.62 4.87 6.24
N LEU A 12 -1.29 5.25 5.14
CA LEU A 12 -0.68 6.09 4.10
C LEU A 12 -0.40 7.50 4.59
N ASP A 13 -1.32 8.09 5.36
CA ASP A 13 -1.11 9.41 5.98
C ASP A 13 0.05 9.34 6.97
N ASP A 14 0.05 8.31 7.81
CA ASP A 14 1.08 8.13 8.83
C ASP A 14 2.47 7.94 8.19
N ALA A 15 2.58 7.20 7.09
CA ALA A 15 3.82 7.07 6.31
C ALA A 15 4.21 8.38 5.60
N ALA A 16 3.25 9.13 5.05
CA ALA A 16 3.52 10.43 4.43
C ALA A 16 4.05 11.45 5.45
N GLN A 17 3.63 11.34 6.70
CA GLN A 17 4.08 12.18 7.82
C GLN A 17 5.36 11.66 8.49
N GLY A 18 5.92 10.55 8.01
CA GLY A 18 7.10 9.90 8.59
C GLY A 18 6.86 9.28 9.97
N ARG A 19 5.60 9.10 10.37
CA ARG A 19 5.20 8.44 11.62
C ARG A 19 5.21 6.91 11.49
N LEU A 20 5.06 6.40 10.26
CA LEU A 20 5.16 4.98 9.92
C LEU A 20 6.32 4.73 8.95
N SER A 21 7.10 3.67 9.17
CA SER A 21 8.17 3.29 8.23
C SER A 21 7.59 2.61 6.98
N MET A 22 8.27 2.75 5.85
CA MET A 22 7.84 2.13 4.59
C MET A 22 7.78 0.59 4.67
N GLN A 23 8.64 -0.03 5.49
CA GLN A 23 8.63 -1.49 5.70
C GLN A 23 7.43 -1.95 6.52
N GLU A 24 7.08 -1.19 7.57
CA GLU A 24 5.88 -1.46 8.38
C GLU A 24 4.61 -1.26 7.55
N LEU A 25 4.56 -0.20 6.73
CA LEU A 25 3.46 0.01 5.79
C LEU A 25 3.32 -1.16 4.82
N ALA A 26 4.40 -1.57 4.16
CA ALA A 26 4.37 -2.68 3.21
C ALA A 26 3.91 -4.00 3.85
N SER A 27 4.37 -4.28 5.06
CA SER A 27 3.98 -5.48 5.81
C SER A 27 2.48 -5.49 6.13
N GLN A 28 1.94 -4.37 6.64
CA GLN A 28 0.51 -4.23 6.95
C GLN A 28 -0.35 -4.37 5.70
N TRP A 29 0.06 -3.77 4.58
CA TRP A 29 -0.66 -3.85 3.32
C TRP A 29 -0.71 -5.28 2.75
N ARG A 30 0.41 -6.01 2.79
CA ARG A 30 0.45 -7.42 2.35
C ARG A 30 -0.47 -8.31 3.19
N ASP A 31 -0.51 -8.11 4.51
CA ASP A 31 -1.35 -8.91 5.41
C ASP A 31 -2.84 -8.60 5.21
N ALA A 32 -3.21 -7.31 5.20
CA ALA A 32 -4.59 -6.89 4.99
C ALA A 32 -5.15 -7.37 3.63
N ALA A 33 -4.35 -7.30 2.55
CA ALA A 33 -4.76 -7.79 1.24
C ALA A 33 -5.00 -9.32 1.22
N LYS A 34 -4.26 -10.10 2.01
CA LYS A 34 -4.45 -11.56 2.14
C LYS A 34 -5.65 -11.91 3.02
N GLN A 35 -5.92 -11.13 4.06
CA GLN A 35 -7.03 -11.36 4.99
C GLN A 35 -8.38 -10.84 4.46
N HIS A 36 -8.35 -9.92 3.50
CA HIS A 36 -9.54 -9.33 2.88
C HIS A 36 -10.46 -10.38 2.26
N GLN A 37 -11.77 -10.22 2.50
CA GLN A 37 -12.80 -11.12 2.00
C GLN A 37 -13.98 -10.33 1.40
N PRO A 38 -14.34 -10.57 0.12
CA PRO A 38 -13.84 -11.64 -0.76
C PRO A 38 -12.38 -11.44 -1.20
N SER A 39 -11.70 -12.54 -1.54
CA SER A 39 -10.29 -12.50 -1.91
C SER A 39 -10.08 -11.68 -3.19
N LEU A 40 -9.03 -10.85 -3.19
CA LEU A 40 -8.69 -10.02 -4.33
C LEU A 40 -8.21 -10.86 -5.53
N PRO A 41 -8.47 -10.43 -6.77
CA PRO A 41 -7.91 -11.08 -7.96
C PRO A 41 -6.38 -11.15 -7.91
N PRO A 42 -5.75 -12.24 -8.38
CA PRO A 42 -4.29 -12.43 -8.28
C PRO A 42 -3.50 -11.32 -8.98
N ARG A 43 -4.02 -10.78 -10.10
CA ARG A 43 -3.43 -9.63 -10.80
C ARG A 43 -3.33 -8.35 -9.95
N TYR A 44 -4.24 -8.17 -8.98
CA TYR A 44 -4.20 -7.01 -8.07
C TYR A 44 -3.13 -7.19 -7.01
N LEU A 45 -2.99 -8.42 -6.49
CA LEU A 45 -1.97 -8.78 -5.53
C LEU A 45 -0.56 -8.67 -6.12
N ASP A 46 -0.38 -9.06 -7.38
CA ASP A 46 0.89 -8.92 -8.11
C ASP A 46 1.31 -7.45 -8.26
N VAL A 47 0.38 -6.59 -8.68
CA VAL A 47 0.62 -5.13 -8.76
C VAL A 47 0.96 -4.55 -7.39
N LEU A 48 0.22 -4.94 -6.34
CA LEU A 48 0.49 -4.49 -4.98
C LEU A 48 1.91 -4.86 -4.56
N ASP A 49 2.29 -6.13 -4.72
CA ASP A 49 3.60 -6.62 -4.29
C ASP A 49 4.75 -5.91 -5.01
N ARG A 50 4.58 -5.62 -6.32
CA ARG A 50 5.55 -4.83 -7.08
C ARG A 50 5.73 -3.42 -6.53
N VAL A 51 4.63 -2.73 -6.22
CA VAL A 51 4.68 -1.36 -5.67
C VAL A 51 5.30 -1.36 -4.28
N LEU A 52 4.92 -2.32 -3.42
CA LEU A 52 5.48 -2.45 -2.08
C LEU A 52 6.98 -2.76 -2.10
N SER A 53 7.42 -3.68 -2.96
CA SER A 53 8.85 -4.01 -3.11
C SER A 53 9.67 -2.80 -3.57
N GLN A 54 9.13 -2.00 -4.49
CA GLN A 54 9.77 -0.76 -4.94
C GLN A 54 9.82 0.29 -3.81
N LEU A 55 8.81 0.32 -2.92
CA LEU A 55 8.72 1.27 -1.81
C LEU A 55 9.76 0.94 -0.75
N GLU A 56 9.88 -0.35 -0.39
CA GLU A 56 10.88 -0.87 0.52
C GLU A 56 12.30 -0.59 0.01
N SER A 57 12.55 -0.80 -1.29
CA SER A 57 13.83 -0.47 -1.91
C SER A 57 14.12 1.04 -1.88
N SER A 58 13.12 1.87 -2.14
CA SER A 58 13.26 3.33 -2.14
C SER A 58 13.52 3.91 -0.75
N ALA A 59 13.11 3.20 0.31
CA ALA A 59 13.41 3.58 1.70
C ALA A 59 14.89 3.33 2.07
N LEU A 60 15.58 2.42 1.38
CA LEU A 60 16.99 2.12 1.62
C LEU A 60 17.95 3.16 1.02
N PHE A 61 17.52 3.93 0.03
CA PHE A 61 18.32 4.96 -0.63
C PHE A 61 17.85 6.35 -0.18
N THR A 62 18.61 6.99 0.72
CA THR A 62 18.20 8.21 1.46
C THR A 62 18.90 9.50 1.00
N GLU A 63 19.41 9.56 -0.23
CA GLU A 63 20.07 10.77 -0.77
C GLU A 63 19.08 11.60 -1.61
N GLU A 64 18.32 12.46 -0.93
CA GLU A 64 17.77 13.76 -1.41
C GLU A 64 16.76 13.77 -2.57
N SER A 65 16.58 12.68 -3.32
CA SER A 65 15.61 12.58 -4.44
C SER A 65 14.26 11.97 -4.06
N CYS A 66 14.04 11.63 -2.78
CA CYS A 66 12.97 10.72 -2.38
C CYS A 66 11.64 11.35 -1.97
N SER A 67 11.55 12.67 -1.73
CA SER A 67 10.26 13.25 -1.31
C SER A 67 9.21 13.20 -2.43
N PHE A 68 9.62 13.46 -3.68
CA PHE A 68 8.72 13.39 -4.83
C PHE A 68 8.39 11.92 -5.19
N SER A 69 9.39 11.05 -5.25
CA SER A 69 9.18 9.63 -5.56
C SER A 69 8.35 8.90 -4.50
N GLN A 70 8.52 9.21 -3.20
CA GLN A 70 7.69 8.60 -2.15
C GLN A 70 6.24 9.07 -2.22
N ALA A 71 5.99 10.36 -2.47
CA ALA A 71 4.63 10.87 -2.59
C ALA A 71 3.89 10.24 -3.77
N ASP A 72 4.57 10.04 -4.91
CA ASP A 72 4.01 9.34 -6.07
C ASP A 72 3.68 7.86 -5.74
N MET A 73 4.59 7.16 -5.06
CA MET A 73 4.35 5.77 -4.63
C MET A 73 3.19 5.64 -3.65
N LEU A 74 3.08 6.53 -2.65
CA LEU A 74 1.94 6.58 -1.74
C LEU A 74 0.64 6.91 -2.50
N GLY A 75 0.71 7.77 -3.52
CA GLY A 75 -0.39 8.05 -4.44
C GLY A 75 -0.86 6.81 -5.20
N ALA A 76 0.08 6.04 -5.75
CA ALA A 76 -0.20 4.80 -6.46
C ALA A 76 -0.86 3.74 -5.56
N LEU A 77 -0.40 3.63 -4.31
CA LEU A 77 -1.02 2.75 -3.31
C LEU A 77 -2.45 3.18 -2.97
N ARG A 78 -2.70 4.49 -2.85
CA ARG A 78 -4.06 5.02 -2.62
C ARG A 78 -5.02 4.72 -3.77
N ASP A 79 -4.56 4.87 -5.02
CA ASP A 79 -5.35 4.49 -6.20
C ASP A 79 -5.64 2.98 -6.23
N TRP A 80 -4.63 2.15 -5.93
CA TRP A 80 -4.80 0.71 -5.80
C TRP A 80 -5.85 0.35 -4.75
N LEU A 81 -5.80 0.99 -3.57
CA LEU A 81 -6.72 0.75 -2.47
C LEU A 81 -8.16 1.06 -2.84
N HIS A 82 -8.40 2.21 -3.48
CA HIS A 82 -9.72 2.57 -3.97
C HIS A 82 -10.27 1.53 -4.95
N LYS A 83 -9.44 1.06 -5.87
CA LYS A 83 -9.83 0.03 -6.84
C LYS A 83 -10.07 -1.33 -6.21
N ALA A 84 -9.23 -1.75 -5.26
CA ALA A 84 -9.37 -3.00 -4.54
C ALA A 84 -10.69 -3.05 -3.73
N ARG A 85 -11.03 -1.94 -3.06
CA ARG A 85 -12.31 -1.80 -2.33
C ARG A 85 -13.52 -1.84 -3.27
N ALA A 86 -13.43 -1.20 -4.43
CA ALA A 86 -14.51 -1.25 -5.43
C ALA A 86 -14.75 -2.66 -5.99
N LEU A 87 -13.73 -3.52 -6.03
CA LEU A 87 -13.86 -4.92 -6.44
C LEU A 87 -14.56 -5.79 -5.39
N GLY A 88 -14.35 -5.53 -4.10
CA GLY A 88 -14.97 -6.28 -3.00
C GLY A 88 -16.42 -5.89 -2.69
N ALA A 89 -16.91 -4.79 -3.27
CA ALA A 89 -18.28 -4.32 -3.16
C ALA A 89 -19.26 -4.97 -4.16
N HIS A 90 -18.75 -5.85 -5.04
CA HIS A 90 -19.52 -6.64 -6.00
C HIS A 90 -19.59 -8.11 -5.58
#